data_AF-A0A936VGV5-F1
#
_entry.id   AF-A0A936VGV5-F1
#
_cell.length_a   1.000
_cell.length_b   1.000
_cell.length_c   1.000
_cell.angle_alpha   90.00
_cell.angle_beta   90.00
_cell.angle_gamma   90.00
#
_symmetry.space_group_name_H-M   'P 1'
#
loop_
_entity.id
_entity.type
_entity.pdbx_description
1 polymer ?
#
loop_
_entity_poly.entity_id
_entity_poly.type
_entity_poly.pdbx_seq_one_letter_code
_entity_poly.pdbx_strand_id
1 'polypeptide(L)'
;MKSIILVALIFVLACSVAFASKPLRSKVGEPSMLKPGRCLLEVDGKKYISGSCRVDLAKGGSFQVYYLKKHGYFAYVNVNGNSAEGYWNEDPMATHAQSPLGTLTQWCVLAE
;
A
#
# COMPACT_ATOMS: atom_id res chain seq x y z
N MET A 1 -69.63 17.34 35.09
CA MET A 1 -69.28 18.58 35.81
C MET A 1 -67.76 18.60 36.00
N LYS A 2 -67.08 19.61 35.42
CA LYS A 2 -65.77 20.20 35.84
C LYS A 2 -64.54 19.25 35.75
N SER A 3 -63.68 19.40 34.73
CA SER A 3 -62.47 20.26 34.75
C SER A 3 -61.26 19.51 35.37
N ILE A 4 -59.98 19.63 34.98
CA ILE A 4 -59.19 20.42 34.02
C ILE A 4 -57.74 19.89 34.20
N ILE A 5 -57.02 19.61 33.08
CA ILE A 5 -55.60 19.94 32.77
C ILE A 5 -54.44 19.37 33.65
N LEU A 6 -53.27 19.22 32.98
CA LEU A 6 -51.88 19.04 33.45
C LEU A 6 -51.41 17.57 33.54
N VAL A 7 -50.36 17.09 32.85
CA VAL A 7 -49.33 17.67 31.97
C VAL A 7 -48.93 16.59 30.97
N ALA A 8 -48.91 16.95 29.69
CA ALA A 8 -48.22 16.21 28.65
C ALA A 8 -46.71 16.26 28.92
N LEU A 9 -46.17 15.22 29.54
CA LEU A 9 -44.72 14.95 29.57
C LEU A 9 -44.36 14.29 28.24
N ILE A 10 -44.44 15.09 27.18
CA ILE A 10 -43.74 14.81 25.93
C ILE A 10 -42.27 14.90 26.28
N PHE A 11 -41.64 13.74 26.47
CA PHE A 11 -40.19 13.61 26.40
C PHE A 11 -39.77 14.04 25.00
N VAL A 12 -39.50 15.34 24.85
CA VAL A 12 -38.69 15.86 23.75
C VAL A 12 -37.29 15.31 24.01
N LEU A 13 -37.07 14.08 23.57
CA LEU A 13 -35.73 13.54 23.40
C LEU A 13 -35.14 14.37 22.26
N ALA A 14 -34.51 15.49 22.64
CA ALA A 14 -33.74 16.30 21.74
C ALA A 14 -32.74 15.36 21.05
N CYS A 15 -32.98 15.11 19.77
CA CYS A 15 -32.10 14.34 18.91
C CYS A 15 -30.85 15.21 18.73
N SER A 16 -29.93 15.14 19.69
CA SER A 16 -28.58 15.68 19.56
C SER A 16 -27.83 14.80 18.57
N VAL A 17 -28.20 14.87 17.29
CA VAL A 17 -27.31 14.46 16.22
C VAL A 17 -26.30 15.59 16.03
N ALA A 18 -25.37 15.69 16.98
CA ALA A 18 -24.10 16.33 16.71
C ALA A 18 -23.41 15.45 15.67
N PHE A 19 -23.68 15.72 14.39
CA PHE A 19 -22.86 15.25 13.28
C PHE A 19 -21.49 15.91 13.47
N ALA A 20 -20.64 15.28 14.28
CA ALA A 20 -19.22 15.52 14.27
C ALA A 20 -18.71 14.99 12.92
N SER A 21 -18.85 15.80 11.88
CA SER A 21 -18.22 15.58 10.59
C SER A 21 -16.71 15.66 10.79
N LYS A 22 -16.11 14.52 11.16
CA LYS A 22 -14.67 14.34 11.06
C LYS A 22 -14.32 14.64 9.60
N PRO A 23 -13.48 15.64 9.32
CA PRO A 23 -13.03 15.84 7.96
C PRO A 23 -12.31 14.56 7.52
N LEU A 24 -12.85 13.87 6.51
CA LEU A 24 -12.10 12.87 5.78
C LEU A 24 -10.96 13.62 5.10
N ARG A 25 -9.81 13.66 5.76
CA ARG A 25 -8.58 14.18 5.18
C ARG A 25 -8.14 13.18 4.11
N SER A 26 -8.71 13.32 2.93
CA SER A 26 -8.19 12.67 1.73
C SER A 26 -6.82 13.28 1.47
N LYS A 27 -5.77 12.59 1.92
CA LYS A 27 -4.45 12.78 1.32
C LYS A 27 -4.58 12.25 -0.10
N VAL A 28 -4.95 13.13 -1.03
CA VAL A 28 -4.68 12.89 -2.45
C VAL A 28 -3.16 12.81 -2.53
N GLY A 29 -2.64 11.59 -2.47
CA GLY A 29 -1.25 11.32 -2.79
C GLY A 29 -1.03 11.79 -4.21
N GLU A 30 0.04 12.55 -4.41
CA GLU A 30 0.62 12.82 -5.71
C GLU A 30 0.54 11.58 -6.60
N PRO A 31 0.26 11.73 -7.91
CA PRO A 31 0.30 10.61 -8.85
C PRO A 31 1.72 10.04 -8.87
N SER A 32 2.00 9.09 -7.99
CA SER A 32 3.19 8.27 -8.07
C SER A 32 2.97 7.31 -9.24
N MET A 33 3.89 7.29 -10.21
CA MET A 33 3.92 6.21 -11.22
C MET A 33 3.93 4.82 -10.57
N LEU A 34 4.32 4.77 -9.30
CA LEU A 34 4.27 3.59 -8.44
C LEU A 34 2.84 3.16 -8.08
N LYS A 35 2.47 1.97 -8.56
CA LYS A 35 1.22 1.31 -8.22
C LYS A 35 1.31 0.65 -6.83
N PRO A 36 0.23 0.62 -6.04
CA PRO A 36 0.19 -0.24 -4.86
C PRO A 36 0.22 -1.72 -5.25
N GLY A 37 0.80 -2.57 -4.41
CA GLY A 37 0.81 -4.02 -4.63
C GLY A 37 1.10 -4.81 -3.36
N ARG A 38 1.14 -6.14 -3.48
CA ARG A 38 1.67 -7.06 -2.46
C ARG A 38 2.96 -7.71 -2.98
N CYS A 39 4.05 -7.53 -2.25
CA CYS A 39 5.37 -8.01 -2.63
C CYS A 39 5.93 -8.99 -1.60
N LEU A 40 6.74 -9.92 -2.11
CA LEU A 40 7.63 -10.76 -1.33
C LEU A 40 9.04 -10.60 -1.91
N LEU A 41 9.99 -10.20 -1.08
CA LEU A 41 11.43 -10.28 -1.36
C LEU A 41 12.04 -11.17 -0.28
N GLU A 42 12.49 -12.34 -0.69
CA GLU A 42 13.13 -13.32 0.18
C GLU A 42 14.49 -13.71 -0.41
N VAL A 43 15.55 -13.58 0.39
CA VAL A 43 16.92 -13.92 0.00
C VAL A 43 17.48 -14.83 1.09
N ASP A 44 18.01 -15.99 0.70
CA ASP A 44 18.54 -17.00 1.61
C ASP A 44 17.58 -17.39 2.75
N GLY A 45 16.29 -17.50 2.43
CA GLY A 45 15.23 -17.84 3.40
C GLY A 45 14.81 -16.70 4.34
N LYS A 46 15.40 -15.52 4.19
CA LYS A 46 15.07 -14.34 4.99
C LYS A 46 14.19 -13.38 4.18
N LYS A 47 13.05 -13.01 4.77
CA LYS A 47 12.11 -12.05 4.19
C LYS A 47 12.52 -10.61 4.48
N TYR A 48 12.76 -9.85 3.43
CA TYR A 48 13.14 -8.45 3.46
C TYR A 48 11.94 -7.53 3.13
N ILE A 49 11.05 -8.00 2.26
CA ILE A 49 9.74 -7.40 2.00
C ILE A 49 8.70 -8.50 2.12
N SER A 50 7.61 -8.24 2.86
CA SER A 50 6.47 -9.16 2.95
C SER A 50 5.20 -8.36 3.22
N GLY A 51 4.35 -8.22 2.21
CA GLY A 51 3.06 -7.52 2.31
C GLY A 51 2.99 -6.29 1.41
N SER A 52 2.32 -5.24 1.87
CA SER A 52 2.07 -4.04 1.08
C SER A 52 3.36 -3.37 0.62
N CYS A 53 3.42 -3.03 -0.65
CA CYS A 53 4.58 -2.42 -1.31
C CYS A 53 4.13 -1.42 -2.39
N ARG A 54 5.11 -0.77 -3.01
CA ARG A 54 4.95 0.00 -4.23
C ARG A 54 5.63 -0.74 -5.39
N VAL A 55 5.00 -0.72 -6.56
CA VAL A 55 5.49 -1.37 -7.77
C VAL A 55 5.63 -0.32 -8.87
N ASP A 56 6.83 -0.18 -9.43
CA ASP A 56 7.05 0.59 -10.66
C ASP A 56 7.04 -0.37 -11.84
N LEU A 57 6.23 -0.09 -12.85
CA LEU A 57 6.16 -0.93 -14.04
C LEU A 57 6.93 -0.25 -15.18
N ALA A 58 7.95 -0.94 -15.67
CA ALA A 58 8.69 -0.53 -16.85
C ALA A 58 8.17 -1.25 -18.11
N LYS A 59 8.65 -0.82 -19.27
CA LYS A 59 8.33 -1.47 -20.55
C LYS A 59 8.93 -2.88 -20.59
N GLY A 60 8.33 -3.75 -21.40
CA GLY A 60 8.84 -5.10 -21.63
C GLY A 60 8.62 -6.08 -20.47
N GLY A 61 7.78 -5.71 -19.50
CA GLY A 61 7.48 -6.57 -18.34
C GLY A 61 8.47 -6.43 -17.18
N SER A 62 9.53 -5.63 -17.34
CA SER A 62 10.42 -5.25 -16.24
C SER A 62 9.68 -4.43 -15.18
N PHE A 63 10.08 -4.56 -13.92
CA PHE A 63 9.44 -3.84 -12.82
C PHE A 63 10.38 -3.65 -11.64
N GLN A 64 10.02 -2.72 -10.76
CA GLN A 64 10.69 -2.50 -9.48
C GLN A 64 9.68 -2.65 -8.35
N VAL A 65 10.14 -3.16 -7.21
CA VAL A 65 9.36 -3.25 -5.97
C VAL A 65 10.04 -2.47 -4.87
N TYR A 66 9.28 -1.69 -4.11
CA TYR A 66 9.77 -0.87 -3.02
C TYR A 66 9.02 -1.17 -1.73
N TYR A 67 9.77 -1.30 -0.64
CA TYR A 67 9.22 -1.30 0.70
C TYR A 67 8.65 0.08 1.06
N LEU A 68 7.60 0.12 1.88
CA LEU A 68 6.86 1.37 2.16
C LEU A 68 7.58 2.33 3.12
N LYS A 69 8.59 1.87 3.86
CA LYS A 69 9.31 2.71 4.83
C LYS A 69 10.39 3.54 4.15
N LYS A 70 10.65 4.74 4.70
CA LYS A 70 11.79 5.58 4.32
C LYS A 70 13.08 4.80 4.59
N HIS A 71 13.97 4.71 3.61
CA HIS A 71 15.17 3.85 3.63
C HIS A 71 14.81 2.37 3.85
N GLY A 72 14.35 1.72 2.79
CA GLY A 72 13.86 0.35 2.83
C GLY A 72 14.43 -0.48 1.70
N TYR A 73 14.15 -1.78 1.76
CA TYR A 73 14.55 -2.69 0.68
C TYR A 73 13.79 -2.40 -0.61
N PHE A 74 14.48 -2.58 -1.72
CA PHE A 74 13.90 -2.55 -3.04
C PHE A 74 14.63 -3.53 -3.95
N ALA A 75 13.91 -4.02 -4.96
CA ALA A 75 14.45 -4.91 -5.96
C ALA A 75 13.99 -4.49 -7.35
N TYR A 76 14.87 -4.69 -8.32
CA TYR A 76 14.64 -4.48 -9.74
C TYR A 76 14.59 -5.85 -10.43
N VAL A 77 13.63 -6.04 -11.33
CA VAL A 77 13.53 -7.21 -12.21
C VAL A 77 13.64 -6.76 -13.66
N ASN A 78 14.71 -7.18 -14.34
CA ASN A 78 14.97 -6.97 -15.77
C ASN A 78 14.44 -8.15 -16.56
N VAL A 79 13.43 -7.94 -17.40
CA VAL A 79 12.90 -8.97 -18.30
C VAL A 79 13.55 -8.84 -19.67
N ASN A 80 14.19 -9.92 -20.13
CA ASN A 80 14.84 -10.05 -21.42
C ASN A 80 14.24 -11.24 -22.17
N GLY A 81 13.19 -10.99 -22.95
CA GLY A 81 12.45 -12.02 -23.68
C GLY A 81 11.83 -13.04 -22.73
N ASN A 82 12.35 -14.27 -22.76
CA ASN A 82 11.86 -15.38 -21.94
C ASN A 82 12.67 -15.59 -20.65
N SER A 83 13.50 -14.62 -20.28
CA SER A 83 14.34 -14.68 -19.08
C SER A 83 14.18 -13.40 -18.25
N ALA A 84 14.46 -13.49 -16.96
CA ALA A 84 14.60 -12.31 -16.13
C ALA A 84 15.75 -12.41 -15.13
N GLU A 85 16.35 -11.27 -14.85
CA GLU A 85 17.40 -11.11 -13.85
C GLU A 85 16.93 -10.16 -12.76
N GLY A 86 17.16 -10.53 -11.50
CA GLY A 86 16.84 -9.71 -10.35
C GLY A 86 18.09 -9.06 -9.75
N TYR A 87 17.93 -7.84 -9.25
CA TYR A 87 18.93 -7.13 -8.45
C TYR A 87 18.23 -6.47 -7.26
N TRP A 88 18.91 -6.33 -6.13
CA TRP A 88 18.36 -5.70 -4.93
C TRP A 88 19.42 -4.91 -4.19
N ASN A 89 18.98 -4.14 -3.20
CA ASN A 89 19.85 -3.18 -2.52
C ASN A 89 20.64 -3.75 -1.35
N GLU A 90 20.31 -4.93 -0.82
CA GLU A 90 20.95 -5.68 0.28
C GLU A 90 21.06 -4.97 1.64
N ASP A 91 21.41 -3.69 1.63
CA ASP A 91 21.36 -2.72 2.72
C ASP A 91 20.19 -1.75 2.49
N PRO A 92 19.26 -1.61 3.47
CA PRO A 92 18.11 -0.70 3.35
C PRO A 92 18.50 0.78 3.22
N MET A 93 19.75 1.15 3.51
CA MET A 93 20.30 2.49 3.32
C MET A 93 20.93 2.71 1.95
N ALA A 94 21.17 1.65 1.16
CA ALA A 94 21.79 1.78 -0.14
C ALA A 94 20.88 2.52 -1.13
N THR A 95 21.48 3.33 -2.01
CA THR A 95 20.77 4.13 -3.02
C THR A 95 20.64 3.42 -4.36
N HIS A 96 21.22 2.23 -4.51
CA HIS A 96 21.23 1.43 -5.72
C HIS A 96 20.91 -0.04 -5.44
N ALA A 97 20.42 -0.75 -6.45
CA ALA A 97 20.24 -2.21 -6.40
C ALA A 97 21.48 -2.87 -7.00
N GLN A 98 22.56 -2.98 -6.23
CA GLN A 98 23.84 -3.52 -6.72
C GLN A 98 23.98 -5.03 -6.56
N SER A 99 23.21 -5.65 -5.67
CA SER A 99 23.40 -7.04 -5.30
C SER A 99 22.55 -7.94 -6.20
N PRO A 100 23.13 -8.96 -6.86
CA PRO A 100 22.37 -9.82 -7.77
C PRO A 100 21.47 -10.79 -6.99
N LEU A 101 20.24 -10.98 -7.47
CA LEU A 101 19.36 -12.09 -7.09
C LEU A 101 19.50 -13.28 -8.05
N GLY A 102 20.19 -13.08 -9.17
CA GLY A 102 20.40 -14.09 -10.21
C GLY A 102 19.24 -14.19 -11.19
N THR A 103 19.26 -15.26 -12.00
CA THR A 103 18.20 -15.58 -12.95
C THR A 103 16.95 -16.04 -12.21
N LEU A 104 15.83 -15.38 -12.48
CA LEU A 104 14.55 -15.69 -11.87
C LEU A 104 13.89 -16.88 -12.59
N THR A 105 13.28 -17.77 -11.82
CA THR A 105 12.49 -18.89 -12.36
C THR A 105 11.01 -18.54 -12.52
N GLN A 106 10.53 -17.55 -11.76
CA GLN A 106 9.17 -17.04 -11.81
C GLN A 106 9.14 -15.54 -11.52
N TRP A 107 8.62 -14.74 -12.46
CA TRP A 107 8.48 -13.30 -12.31
C TRP A 107 7.23 -12.83 -13.06
N CYS A 108 6.25 -12.29 -12.35
CA CYS A 108 5.06 -11.68 -12.94
C CYS A 108 4.50 -10.67 -11.94
N VAL A 109 3.99 -9.55 -12.46
CA VAL A 109 3.10 -8.68 -11.70
C VAL A 109 1.67 -9.06 -12.09
N LEU A 110 0.92 -9.61 -11.15
CA LEU A 110 -0.51 -9.85 -11.34
C LEU A 110 -1.22 -8.50 -11.29
N ALA A 111 -1.83 -8.10 -12.40
CA ALA A 111 -2.77 -6.98 -12.40
C ALA A 111 -4.12 -7.51 -11.89
N GLU A 112 -4.56 -6.99 -10.74
CA GLU A 112 -5.95 -7.13 -10.27
C GLU A 112 -6.85 -6.11 -10.99
#